data_AF-A0A512B8I3-F1
#
_entry.id   AF-A0A512B8I3-F1
#
_cell.length_a   1.000
_cell.length_b   1.000
_cell.length_c   1.000
_cell.angle_alpha   90.00
_cell.angle_beta   90.00
_cell.angle_gamma   90.00
#
_symmetry.space_group_name_H-M   'P 1'
#
loop_
_entity.id
_entity.type
_entity.pdbx_description
1 polymer ?
#
loop_
_entity_poly.entity_id
_entity_poly.type
_entity_poly.pdbx_seq_one_letter_code
_entity_poly.pdbx_strand_id
1 'polypeptide(L)'
;MMTLKFLTAFLLIGFCSCGQGALKSKVHPAAVQLNYQAMTLVAYIQIPDSSRKAISLLDKATTVDSNYFLGHYNKLIFYNQLKQYDKAIFTVNKLLQLRPSAHDLYLTGGILYERVSDTVASSVYFKKSLEICNRVLDTMNTENRDYEMLLGNKATNLIMLEDQKSANLLLKKFYDNQTDEEQKKWLASLMNKNKKQLLELWASVQYSH
;
A
#
# COMPACT_ATOMS: atom_id res chain seq x y z
N MET A 1 -29.17 -1.70 -8.19
CA MET A 1 -28.44 -2.69 -7.36
C MET A 1 -26.98 -2.65 -7.76
N MET A 2 -26.21 -1.79 -7.10
CA MET A 2 -24.77 -1.65 -7.33
C MET A 2 -24.08 -2.79 -6.58
N THR A 3 -23.44 -3.69 -7.31
CA THR A 3 -22.77 -4.84 -6.71
C THR A 3 -21.52 -4.34 -5.98
N LEU A 4 -21.54 -4.57 -4.67
CA LEU A 4 -20.44 -4.46 -3.74
C LEU A 4 -19.29 -5.39 -4.19
N LYS A 5 -18.46 -4.92 -5.13
CA LYS A 5 -17.26 -5.61 -5.62
C LYS A 5 -16.05 -4.66 -5.63
N PHE A 6 -15.66 -4.18 -4.45
CA PHE A 6 -14.33 -3.57 -4.26
C PHE A 6 -13.66 -3.96 -2.92
N LEU A 7 -14.11 -5.03 -2.27
CA LEU A 7 -13.53 -5.49 -1.00
C LEU A 7 -12.98 -6.93 -1.00
N THR A 8 -12.82 -7.55 -2.18
CA THR A 8 -12.21 -8.89 -2.27
C THR A 8 -11.20 -8.97 -3.41
N ALA A 9 -10.08 -8.28 -3.28
CA ALA A 9 -8.91 -8.51 -4.13
C ALA A 9 -7.59 -8.17 -3.42
N PHE A 10 -7.42 -8.52 -2.15
CA PHE A 10 -6.08 -8.61 -1.53
C PHE A 10 -6.06 -9.72 -0.47
N LEU A 11 -6.41 -10.93 -0.90
CA LEU A 11 -5.98 -12.16 -0.23
C LEU A 11 -4.77 -12.71 -0.98
N LEU A 12 -3.59 -12.48 -0.38
CA LEU A 12 -2.39 -13.31 -0.51
C LEU A 12 -1.87 -13.58 -1.92
N ILE A 13 -1.20 -12.57 -2.49
CA ILE A 13 -0.07 -12.82 -3.38
C ILE A 13 1.18 -12.25 -2.71
N GLY A 14 1.83 -13.11 -1.93
CA GLY A 14 3.10 -12.84 -1.26
C GLY A 14 4.16 -13.84 -1.72
N PHE A 15 4.39 -13.94 -3.03
CA PHE A 15 5.56 -14.63 -3.57
C PHE A 15 6.09 -13.90 -4.80
N CYS A 16 6.94 -12.91 -4.55
CA CYS A 16 8.09 -12.61 -5.38
C CYS A 16 9.19 -12.03 -4.48
N SER A 17 10.13 -12.88 -4.10
CA SER A 17 11.39 -12.48 -3.49
C SER A 17 12.47 -13.33 -4.13
N CYS A 18 12.92 -12.91 -5.32
CA CYS A 18 14.25 -13.26 -5.76
C CYS A 18 15.25 -12.48 -4.90
N GLY A 19 16.02 -13.22 -4.10
CA GLY A 19 17.38 -12.84 -3.72
C GLY A 19 17.56 -11.75 -2.67
N GLN A 20 17.02 -11.92 -1.46
CA GLN A 20 17.74 -11.53 -0.23
C GLN A 20 17.50 -12.59 0.84
N GLY A 21 18.58 -13.23 1.29
CA GLY A 21 18.53 -14.19 2.40
C GLY A 21 18.13 -13.49 3.68
N ALA A 22 16.84 -13.54 4.03
CA ALA A 22 16.33 -13.18 5.34
C ALA A 22 15.67 -14.43 5.93
N LEU A 23 16.06 -14.78 7.15
CA LEU A 23 15.60 -15.95 7.90
C LEU A 23 14.10 -16.21 7.66
N LYS A 24 13.76 -17.40 7.14
CA LYS A 24 12.40 -17.95 7.23
C LYS A 24 12.14 -18.30 8.71
N SER A 25 12.07 -17.28 9.56
CA SER A 25 11.56 -17.42 10.91
C SER A 25 10.12 -17.91 10.79
N LYS A 26 9.87 -19.11 11.31
CA LYS A 26 8.52 -19.67 11.36
C LYS A 26 7.70 -18.76 12.28
N VAL A 27 6.77 -18.01 11.69
CA VAL A 27 5.87 -17.10 12.41
C VAL A 27 5.15 -17.87 13.51
N HIS A 28 5.05 -17.26 14.70
CA HIS A 28 4.39 -17.91 15.83
C HIS A 28 2.90 -18.17 15.54
N PRO A 29 2.38 -19.42 15.65
CA PRO A 29 0.99 -19.74 15.29
C PRO A 29 -0.06 -18.92 16.03
N ALA A 30 0.17 -18.61 17.32
CA ALA A 30 -0.75 -17.76 18.08
C ALA A 30 -0.81 -16.31 17.53
N ALA A 31 0.30 -15.77 17.00
CA ALA A 31 0.30 -14.47 16.34
C ALA A 31 -0.52 -14.50 15.04
N VAL A 32 -0.41 -15.58 14.27
CA VAL A 32 -1.23 -15.80 13.06
C VAL A 32 -2.71 -15.85 13.41
N GLN A 33 -3.08 -16.59 14.45
CA GLN A 33 -4.47 -16.73 14.89
C GLN A 33 -5.08 -15.40 15.36
N LEU A 34 -4.35 -14.65 16.18
CA LEU A 34 -4.77 -13.32 16.65
C LEU A 34 -4.95 -12.35 15.48
N ASN A 35 -4.04 -12.40 14.51
CA ASN A 35 -4.19 -11.62 13.29
C ASN A 35 -5.40 -12.04 12.47
N TYR A 36 -5.67 -13.34 12.31
CA TYR A 36 -6.88 -13.80 11.64
C TYR A 36 -8.15 -13.25 12.32
N GLN A 37 -8.21 -13.30 13.65
CA GLN A 37 -9.31 -12.71 14.42
C GLN A 37 -9.45 -11.20 14.21
N ALA A 38 -8.34 -10.46 14.08
CA ALA A 38 -8.38 -9.05 13.77
C ALA A 38 -8.95 -8.79 12.37
N MET A 39 -8.57 -9.64 11.40
CA MET A 39 -8.97 -9.47 10.00
C MET A 39 -10.46 -9.76 9.74
N THR A 40 -11.14 -10.52 10.62
CA THR A 40 -12.62 -10.66 10.53
C THR A 40 -13.34 -9.32 10.74
N LEU A 41 -12.67 -8.33 11.34
CA LEU A 41 -13.22 -7.00 11.62
C LEU A 41 -13.03 -6.00 10.46
N VAL A 42 -12.35 -6.37 9.37
CA VAL A 42 -12.12 -5.48 8.22
C VAL A 42 -13.44 -5.05 7.57
N ALA A 43 -14.45 -5.92 7.53
CA ALA A 43 -15.78 -5.56 7.03
C ALA A 43 -16.44 -4.42 7.83
N TYR A 44 -15.97 -4.16 9.06
CA TYR A 44 -16.47 -3.13 9.97
C TYR A 44 -15.42 -2.05 10.24
N ILE A 45 -14.42 -1.90 9.38
CA ILE A 45 -13.29 -0.98 9.57
C ILE A 45 -13.75 0.48 9.78
N GLN A 46 -14.87 0.87 9.17
CA GLN A 46 -15.47 2.20 9.33
C GLN A 46 -16.04 2.45 10.74
N ILE A 47 -16.32 1.40 11.52
CA ILE A 47 -16.80 1.51 12.90
C ILE A 47 -15.58 1.67 13.83
N PRO A 48 -15.42 2.82 14.53
CA PRO A 48 -14.22 3.08 15.31
C PRO A 48 -13.93 2.03 16.40
N ASP A 49 -14.97 1.49 17.03
CA ASP A 49 -14.82 0.43 18.03
C ASP A 49 -14.31 -0.89 17.45
N SER A 50 -14.81 -1.29 16.28
CA SER A 50 -14.33 -2.47 15.56
C SER A 50 -12.86 -2.32 15.17
N SER A 51 -12.48 -1.13 14.68
CA SER A 51 -11.08 -0.80 14.37
C SER A 51 -10.18 -0.85 15.60
N ARG A 52 -10.62 -0.28 16.74
CA ARG A 52 -9.88 -0.36 18.02
C ARG A 52 -9.74 -1.81 18.50
N LYS A 53 -10.78 -2.62 18.37
CA LYS A 53 -10.75 -4.04 18.72
C LYS A 53 -9.76 -4.82 17.85
N ALA A 54 -9.74 -4.56 16.55
CA ALA A 54 -8.78 -5.16 15.62
C ALA A 54 -7.33 -4.79 15.99
N ILE A 55 -7.08 -3.51 16.27
CA ILE A 55 -5.76 -3.05 16.73
C ILE A 55 -5.35 -3.77 18.02
N SER A 56 -6.24 -3.92 19.00
CA SER A 56 -5.92 -4.64 20.24
C SER A 56 -5.53 -6.11 20.00
N LEU A 57 -6.19 -6.79 19.06
CA LEU A 57 -5.82 -8.16 18.67
C LEU A 57 -4.44 -8.20 17.98
N LEU A 58 -4.15 -7.21 17.14
CA LEU A 58 -2.86 -7.08 16.43
C LEU A 58 -1.71 -6.68 17.36
N ASP A 59 -1.99 -5.89 18.41
CA ASP A 59 -1.05 -5.61 19.50
C ASP A 59 -0.65 -6.89 20.22
N LYS A 60 -1.62 -7.76 20.54
CA LYS A 60 -1.34 -9.07 21.11
C LYS A 60 -0.53 -9.94 20.13
N ALA A 61 -0.89 -9.94 18.84
CA ALA A 61 -0.19 -10.72 17.82
C ALA A 61 1.29 -10.30 17.70
N THR A 62 1.55 -8.99 17.66
CA THR A 62 2.90 -8.43 17.54
C THR A 62 3.67 -8.44 18.86
N THR A 63 3.01 -8.62 20.01
CA THR A 63 3.67 -8.95 21.29
C THR A 63 4.16 -10.40 21.30
N VAL A 64 3.35 -11.33 20.78
CA VAL A 64 3.72 -12.75 20.66
C VAL A 64 4.86 -12.96 19.67
N ASP A 65 4.84 -12.23 18.55
CA ASP A 65 5.89 -12.26 17.53
C ASP A 65 6.18 -10.84 17.03
N SER A 66 7.24 -10.23 17.57
CA SER A 66 7.60 -8.84 17.28
C SER A 66 8.03 -8.58 15.84
N ASN A 67 8.42 -9.63 15.11
CA ASN A 67 8.85 -9.57 13.71
C ASN A 67 7.75 -10.03 12.76
N TYR A 68 6.54 -10.29 13.26
CA TYR A 68 5.41 -10.71 12.42
C TYR A 68 4.93 -9.59 11.51
N PHE A 69 5.44 -9.60 10.28
CA PHE A 69 5.18 -8.58 9.27
C PHE A 69 3.70 -8.31 9.02
N LEU A 70 2.88 -9.36 8.84
CA LEU A 70 1.45 -9.18 8.54
C LEU A 70 0.69 -8.58 9.72
N GLY A 71 1.09 -8.88 10.97
CA GLY A 71 0.48 -8.26 12.15
C GLY A 71 0.70 -6.74 12.17
N HIS A 72 1.93 -6.29 11.90
CA HIS A 72 2.24 -4.86 11.77
C HIS A 72 1.53 -4.23 10.56
N TYR A 73 1.52 -4.91 9.40
CA TYR A 73 0.89 -4.41 8.19
C TYR A 73 -0.62 -4.24 8.35
N ASN A 74 -1.31 -5.21 8.93
CA ASN A 74 -2.75 -5.10 9.16
C ASN A 74 -3.07 -4.00 10.19
N LYS A 75 -2.19 -3.80 11.18
CA LYS A 75 -2.33 -2.73 12.18
C LYS A 75 -2.24 -1.34 11.55
N LEU A 76 -1.35 -1.18 10.57
CA LEU A 76 -1.22 0.03 9.76
C LEU A 76 -2.54 0.40 9.06
N ILE A 77 -3.25 -0.57 8.50
CA ILE A 77 -4.54 -0.34 7.82
C ILE A 77 -5.55 0.27 8.80
N PHE A 78 -5.71 -0.31 9.99
CA PHE A 78 -6.64 0.18 11.00
C PHE A 78 -6.22 1.54 11.60
N TYR A 79 -4.92 1.79 11.76
CA TYR A 79 -4.45 3.13 12.18
C TYR A 79 -4.74 4.19 11.14
N ASN A 80 -4.52 3.89 9.86
CA ASN A 80 -4.84 4.81 8.78
C ASN A 80 -6.34 5.12 8.73
N GLN A 81 -7.18 4.11 8.95
CA GLN A 81 -8.62 4.27 9.03
C GLN A 81 -9.04 5.20 10.19
N LEU A 82 -8.46 5.00 11.37
CA LEU A 82 -8.71 5.85 12.54
C LEU A 82 -8.00 7.22 12.47
N LYS A 83 -7.34 7.52 11.34
CA LYS A 83 -6.54 8.73 11.13
C LYS A 83 -5.44 8.92 12.19
N GLN A 84 -4.96 7.83 12.78
CA GLN A 84 -3.84 7.83 13.73
C GLN A 84 -2.51 7.81 12.98
N TYR A 85 -2.24 8.89 12.24
CA TYR A 85 -1.14 8.94 11.27
C TYR A 85 0.24 8.80 11.90
N ASP A 86 0.48 9.36 13.08
CA ASP A 86 1.77 9.20 13.77
C ASP A 86 2.08 7.71 14.06
N LYS A 87 1.07 6.96 14.51
CA LYS A 87 1.21 5.52 14.77
C LYS A 87 1.34 4.72 13.48
N ALA A 88 0.65 5.13 12.43
CA ALA A 88 0.78 4.55 11.09
C ALA A 88 2.22 4.74 10.56
N ILE A 89 2.78 5.94 10.65
CA ILE A 89 4.16 6.25 10.25
C ILE A 89 5.16 5.42 11.05
N PHE A 90 5.00 5.34 12.38
CA PHE A 90 5.85 4.47 13.21
C PHE A 90 5.78 3.00 12.75
N THR A 91 4.59 2.53 12.41
CA THR A 91 4.37 1.15 11.92
C THR A 91 5.02 0.92 10.55
N VAL A 92 4.94 1.89 9.63
CA VAL A 92 5.66 1.85 8.34
C VAL A 92 7.16 1.73 8.57
N ASN A 93 7.73 2.52 9.49
CA ASN A 93 9.16 2.45 9.79
C ASN A 93 9.57 1.07 10.34
N LYS A 94 8.73 0.45 11.17
CA LYS A 94 8.97 -0.92 11.64
C LYS A 94 8.91 -1.94 10.50
N LEU A 95 7.94 -1.82 9.60
CA LEU A 95 7.81 -2.70 8.44
C LEU A 95 9.00 -2.54 7.47
N LEU A 96 9.51 -1.33 7.29
CA LEU A 96 10.70 -1.05 6.49
C LEU A 96 11.98 -1.62 7.11
N GLN A 97 12.09 -1.70 8.44
CA GLN A 97 13.20 -2.44 9.08
C GLN A 97 13.16 -3.94 8.73
N LEU A 98 11.96 -4.52 8.59
CA LEU A 98 11.79 -5.92 8.22
C LEU A 98 11.96 -6.15 6.71
N ARG A 99 11.57 -5.17 5.88
CA ARG A 99 11.66 -5.22 4.41
C ARG A 99 12.16 -3.88 3.84
N PRO A 100 13.48 -3.64 3.84
CA PRO A 100 14.04 -2.34 3.44
C PRO A 100 13.85 -1.96 1.96
N SER A 101 13.52 -2.94 1.10
CA SER A 101 13.30 -2.75 -0.34
C SER A 101 11.82 -2.79 -0.74
N ALA A 102 10.89 -2.63 0.20
CA ALA A 102 9.45 -2.64 -0.08
C ALA A 102 8.97 -1.28 -0.60
N HIS A 103 8.88 -1.12 -1.92
CA HIS A 103 8.43 0.12 -2.58
C HIS A 103 7.05 0.60 -2.08
N ASP A 104 6.11 -0.31 -1.89
CA ASP A 104 4.75 -0.09 -1.40
C ASP A 104 4.71 0.54 0.00
N LEU A 105 5.63 0.14 0.88
CA LEU A 105 5.77 0.74 2.21
C LEU A 105 6.33 2.16 2.14
N TYR A 106 7.29 2.43 1.24
CA TYR A 106 7.76 3.79 1.03
C TYR A 106 6.66 4.68 0.44
N LEU A 107 5.92 4.19 -0.55
CA LEU A 107 4.77 4.90 -1.12
C LEU A 107 3.73 5.22 -0.02
N THR A 108 3.39 4.24 0.81
CA THR A 108 2.46 4.41 1.93
C THR A 108 2.98 5.44 2.94
N GLY A 109 4.27 5.39 3.29
CA GLY A 109 4.91 6.39 4.14
C GLY A 109 4.82 7.80 3.56
N GLY A 110 5.10 7.96 2.27
CA GLY A 110 4.95 9.25 1.57
C GLY A 110 3.52 9.81 1.68
N ILE A 111 2.51 8.96 1.46
CA ILE A 111 1.10 9.35 1.61
C ILE A 111 0.78 9.75 3.05
N LEU A 112 1.28 9.03 4.05
CA LEU A 112 1.05 9.37 5.46
C LEU A 112 1.70 10.70 5.84
N TYR A 113 2.91 10.98 5.34
CA TYR A 113 3.57 12.27 5.56
C TYR A 113 2.82 13.43 4.89
N GLU A 114 2.22 13.24 3.72
CA GLU A 114 1.30 14.23 3.14
C GLU A 114 0.10 14.50 4.05
N ARG A 115 -0.46 13.47 4.69
CA ARG A 115 -1.62 13.60 5.59
C ARG A 115 -1.30 14.37 6.87
N VAL A 116 -0.04 14.42 7.28
CA VAL A 116 0.44 15.27 8.39
C VAL A 116 1.15 16.54 7.90
N SER A 117 1.02 16.86 6.61
CA SER A 117 1.58 18.04 5.96
C SER A 117 3.11 18.15 6.00
N ASP A 118 3.83 17.06 6.26
CA ASP A 118 5.30 16.99 6.17
C ASP A 118 5.71 16.63 4.74
N THR A 119 5.66 17.62 3.86
CA THR A 119 5.98 17.46 2.43
C THR A 119 7.46 17.15 2.18
N VAL A 120 8.35 17.52 3.11
CA VAL A 120 9.79 17.27 3.02
C VAL A 120 10.05 15.77 3.23
N ALA A 121 9.56 15.20 4.33
CA ALA A 121 9.67 13.77 4.58
C ALA A 121 8.94 12.97 3.49
N SER A 122 7.75 13.44 3.08
CA SER A 122 6.99 12.80 2.03
C SER A 122 7.77 12.66 0.70
N SER A 123 8.43 13.73 0.24
CA SER A 123 9.24 13.71 -0.98
C SER A 123 10.38 12.69 -0.91
N VAL A 124 11.03 12.55 0.26
CA VAL A 124 12.08 11.56 0.47
C VAL A 124 11.54 10.13 0.28
N TYR A 125 10.37 9.84 0.85
CA TYR A 125 9.74 8.53 0.75
C TYR A 125 9.29 8.21 -0.68
N PHE A 126 8.66 9.15 -1.38
CA PHE A 126 8.28 8.93 -2.79
C PHE A 126 9.49 8.74 -3.70
N LYS A 127 10.58 9.49 -3.50
CA LYS A 127 11.84 9.28 -4.24
C LYS A 127 12.40 7.87 -4.02
N LYS A 128 12.39 7.39 -2.78
CA LYS A 128 12.85 6.03 -2.45
C LYS A 128 11.96 4.96 -3.06
N SER A 129 10.64 5.12 -3.01
CA SER A 129 9.73 4.20 -3.70
C SER A 129 9.97 4.19 -5.21
N LEU A 130 10.15 5.36 -5.83
CA LEU A 130 10.40 5.49 -7.27
C LEU A 130 11.72 4.82 -7.69
N GLU A 131 12.79 5.02 -6.92
CA GLU A 131 14.09 4.38 -7.12
C GLU A 131 13.96 2.86 -7.14
N ILE A 132 13.24 2.29 -6.16
CA ILE A 132 13.01 0.84 -6.07
C ILE A 132 12.13 0.36 -7.23
N CYS A 133 11.03 1.05 -7.53
CA CYS A 133 10.15 0.74 -8.65
C CYS A 133 10.93 0.68 -9.97
N ASN A 134 11.78 1.67 -10.25
CA ASN A 134 12.61 1.69 -11.46
C ASN A 134 13.51 0.46 -11.51
N ARG A 135 14.30 0.22 -10.47
CA ARG A 135 15.22 -0.92 -10.42
C ARG A 135 14.51 -2.26 -10.64
N VAL A 136 13.31 -2.43 -10.07
CA VAL A 136 12.53 -3.67 -10.25
C VAL A 136 12.00 -3.75 -11.68
N LEU A 137 11.38 -2.69 -12.19
CA LEU A 137 10.80 -2.66 -13.54
C LEU A 137 11.84 -2.83 -14.65
N ASP A 138 13.07 -2.33 -14.45
CA ASP A 138 14.17 -2.44 -15.43
C ASP A 138 14.56 -3.89 -15.76
N THR A 139 14.23 -4.83 -14.86
CA THR A 139 14.56 -6.27 -15.02
C THR A 139 13.33 -7.17 -15.06
N MET A 140 12.14 -6.61 -14.85
CA MET A 140 10.90 -7.37 -14.75
C MET A 140 10.30 -7.63 -16.14
N ASN A 141 9.91 -8.88 -16.39
CA ASN A 141 9.13 -9.23 -17.57
C ASN A 141 7.75 -8.54 -17.50
N THR A 142 7.30 -7.96 -18.61
CA THR A 142 5.99 -7.31 -18.75
C THR A 142 4.80 -8.24 -18.52
N GLU A 143 4.97 -9.56 -18.69
CA GLU A 143 3.96 -10.59 -18.39
C GLU A 143 3.90 -10.96 -16.89
N ASN A 144 4.79 -10.39 -16.06
CA ASN A 144 4.72 -10.61 -14.62
C ASN A 144 3.42 -10.02 -14.07
N ARG A 145 2.67 -10.81 -13.29
CA ARG A 145 1.41 -10.40 -12.66
C ARG A 145 1.49 -9.11 -11.84
N ASP A 146 2.67 -8.77 -11.31
CA ASP A 146 2.89 -7.60 -10.45
C ASP A 146 3.39 -6.38 -11.25
N TYR A 147 3.70 -6.54 -12.54
CA TYR A 147 4.29 -5.51 -13.40
C TYR A 147 3.41 -4.25 -13.48
N GLU A 148 2.11 -4.44 -13.66
CA GLU A 148 1.15 -3.34 -13.80
C GLU A 148 0.98 -2.56 -12.51
N MET A 149 0.89 -3.27 -11.38
CA MET A 149 0.84 -2.65 -10.05
C MET A 149 2.09 -1.81 -9.81
N LEU A 150 3.28 -2.34 -10.13
CA LEU A 150 4.54 -1.62 -10.00
C LEU A 150 4.61 -0.38 -10.91
N LEU A 151 4.09 -0.48 -12.13
CA LEU A 151 3.96 0.66 -13.05
C LEU A 151 3.03 1.74 -12.51
N GLY A 152 1.86 1.38 -11.97
CA GLY A 152 0.98 2.36 -11.34
C GLY A 152 1.57 2.98 -10.09
N ASN A 153 2.31 2.21 -9.29
CA ASN A 153 3.06 2.75 -8.16
C ASN A 153 4.14 3.72 -8.64
N LYS A 154 4.86 3.41 -9.72
CA LYS A 154 5.81 4.34 -10.36
C LYS A 154 5.11 5.62 -10.84
N ALA A 155 4.00 5.51 -11.55
CA ALA A 155 3.22 6.65 -12.02
C ALA A 155 2.71 7.51 -10.85
N THR A 156 2.22 6.87 -9.79
CA THR A 156 1.78 7.52 -8.55
C THR A 156 2.92 8.32 -7.92
N ASN A 157 4.10 7.71 -7.76
CA ASN A 157 5.27 8.41 -7.24
C ASN A 157 5.64 9.63 -8.08
N LEU A 158 5.60 9.53 -9.42
CA LEU A 158 5.84 10.65 -10.32
C LEU A 158 4.81 11.78 -10.12
N ILE A 159 3.52 11.44 -10.02
CA ILE A 159 2.47 12.44 -9.73
C ILE A 159 2.70 13.13 -8.38
N MET A 160 3.05 12.35 -7.35
CA MET A 160 3.28 12.86 -6.00
C MET A 160 4.56 13.71 -5.88
N LEU A 161 5.53 13.47 -6.76
CA LEU A 161 6.75 14.28 -6.94
C LEU A 161 6.59 15.42 -7.94
N GLU A 162 5.35 15.68 -8.38
CA GLU A 162 5.00 16.75 -9.31
C GLU A 162 5.66 16.63 -10.70
N ASP A 163 5.99 15.41 -11.13
CA ASP A 163 6.39 15.08 -12.50
C ASP A 163 5.21 14.43 -13.25
N GLN A 164 4.14 15.22 -13.45
CA GLN A 164 2.93 14.72 -14.12
C GLN A 164 3.19 14.42 -15.60
N LYS A 165 4.17 15.08 -16.22
CA LYS A 165 4.54 14.83 -17.62
C LYS A 165 5.04 13.40 -17.81
N SER A 166 6.02 12.97 -17.01
CA SER A 166 6.54 11.60 -17.08
C SER A 166 5.48 10.58 -16.66
N ALA A 167 4.68 10.89 -15.63
CA ALA A 167 3.59 10.01 -15.20
C ALA A 167 2.58 9.76 -16.32
N ASN A 168 2.13 10.81 -17.01
CA ASN A 168 1.14 10.69 -18.09
C ASN A 168 1.70 9.99 -19.32
N LEU A 169 2.97 10.23 -19.67
CA LEU A 169 3.62 9.50 -20.76
C LEU A 169 3.67 8.00 -20.47
N LEU A 170 4.03 7.63 -19.23
CA LEU A 170 4.06 6.25 -18.78
C LEU A 170 2.67 5.60 -18.82
N LEU A 171 1.68 6.26 -18.21
CA LEU A 171 0.31 5.77 -18.13
C LEU A 171 -0.31 5.63 -19.53
N LYS A 172 -0.12 6.61 -20.41
CA LYS A 172 -0.65 6.56 -21.78
C LYS A 172 -0.08 5.38 -22.56
N LYS A 173 1.26 5.20 -22.53
CA LYS A 173 1.92 4.08 -23.21
C LYS A 173 1.32 2.74 -22.78
N PHE A 174 1.00 2.60 -21.50
CA PHE A 174 0.45 1.36 -20.99
C PHE A 174 -1.05 1.22 -21.30
N TYR A 175 -1.82 2.30 -21.17
CA TYR A 175 -3.24 2.34 -21.54
C TYR A 175 -3.48 1.94 -23.00
N ASP A 176 -2.67 2.46 -23.93
CA ASP A 176 -2.81 2.18 -25.37
C ASP A 176 -2.58 0.69 -25.71
N ASN A 177 -1.79 -0.03 -24.89
CA ASN A 177 -1.45 -1.44 -25.10
C ASN A 177 -2.29 -2.41 -24.26
N GLN A 178 -3.15 -1.90 -23.38
CA GLN A 178 -3.96 -2.72 -22.50
C GLN A 178 -5.23 -3.21 -23.21
N THR A 179 -5.62 -4.46 -22.98
CA THR A 179 -6.86 -5.05 -23.51
C THR A 179 -7.91 -5.26 -22.43
N ASP A 180 -7.50 -5.37 -21.16
CA ASP A 180 -8.42 -5.47 -20.04
C ASP A 180 -9.06 -4.11 -19.69
N GLU A 181 -10.39 -4.09 -19.70
CA GLU A 181 -11.17 -2.87 -19.51
C GLU A 181 -11.20 -2.39 -18.06
N GLU A 182 -11.03 -3.27 -17.07
CA GLU A 182 -10.93 -2.84 -15.67
C GLU A 182 -9.58 -2.16 -15.40
N GLN A 183 -8.50 -2.72 -15.95
CA GLN A 183 -7.17 -2.15 -15.88
C GLN A 183 -7.12 -0.81 -16.61
N LYS A 184 -7.74 -0.67 -17.80
CA LYS A 184 -7.87 0.64 -18.46
C LYS A 184 -8.56 1.67 -17.60
N LYS A 185 -9.66 1.32 -16.93
CA LYS A 185 -10.38 2.24 -16.02
C LYS A 185 -9.49 2.69 -14.89
N TRP A 186 -8.74 1.77 -14.30
CA TRP A 186 -7.79 2.12 -13.24
C TRP A 186 -6.68 3.05 -13.74
N LEU A 187 -6.07 2.79 -14.90
CA LEU A 187 -5.06 3.67 -15.49
C LEU A 187 -5.61 5.06 -15.81
N ALA A 188 -6.78 5.11 -16.45
CA ALA A 188 -7.48 6.35 -16.74
C ALA A 188 -7.80 7.14 -15.46
N SER A 189 -8.04 6.45 -14.34
CA SER A 189 -8.25 7.09 -13.04
C SER A 189 -7.01 7.80 -12.50
N LEU A 190 -5.81 7.53 -13.02
CA LEU A 190 -4.56 8.21 -12.64
C LEU A 190 -4.13 9.28 -13.65
N MET A 191 -4.52 9.10 -14.92
CA MET A 191 -4.12 10.00 -16.01
C MET A 191 -4.61 11.43 -15.79
N ASN A 192 -3.75 12.38 -16.16
CA ASN A 192 -3.96 13.83 -16.10
C ASN A 192 -4.25 14.37 -14.69
N LYS A 193 -4.04 13.58 -13.63
CA LYS A 193 -4.16 14.05 -12.26
C LYS A 193 -2.88 14.72 -11.78
N ASN A 194 -3.06 15.82 -11.07
CA ASN A 194 -2.01 16.38 -10.22
C ASN A 194 -2.08 15.77 -8.80
N LYS A 195 -1.05 16.05 -8.01
CA LYS A 195 -0.91 15.60 -6.62
C LYS A 195 -2.15 15.85 -5.77
N LYS A 196 -2.69 17.08 -5.83
CA LYS A 196 -3.88 17.47 -5.05
C LYS A 196 -5.10 16.63 -5.44
N GLN A 197 -5.38 16.51 -6.73
CA GLN A 197 -6.51 15.72 -7.24
C GLN A 197 -6.39 14.24 -6.88
N LEU A 198 -5.17 13.70 -6.84
CA LEU A 198 -4.92 12.31 -6.46
C LEU A 198 -5.15 12.08 -4.96
N LEU A 199 -4.68 13.00 -4.10
CA LEU A 199 -4.95 12.96 -2.66
C LEU A 199 -6.46 13.08 -2.37
N GLU A 200 -7.17 13.97 -3.07
CA GLU A 200 -8.62 14.13 -2.95
C GLU A 200 -9.39 12.86 -3.37
N LEU A 201 -8.94 12.19 -4.44
CA LEU A 201 -9.51 10.90 -4.86
C LEU A 201 -9.36 9.84 -3.78
N TRP A 202 -8.19 9.72 -3.16
CA TRP A 202 -7.99 8.74 -2.09
C TRP A 202 -8.74 9.09 -0.81
N ALA A 203 -8.97 10.37 -0.55
CA ALA A 203 -9.83 10.79 0.54
C ALA A 203 -11.29 10.39 0.27
N SER A 204 -11.81 10.60 -0.94
CA SER A 204 -13.22 10.31 -1.26
C SER A 204 -13.57 8.82 -1.27
N VAL A 205 -12.65 7.95 -1.69
CA VAL A 205 -12.82 6.48 -1.62
C VAL A 205 -12.93 5.99 -0.17
N GLN A 206 -12.38 6.72 0.81
CA GLN A 206 -12.57 6.38 2.23
C GLN A 206 -13.98 6.69 2.75
N TYR A 207 -14.78 7.48 2.02
CA TYR A 207 -16.12 7.93 2.43
C TYR A 207 -17.27 7.33 1.60
N SER A 208 -17.01 6.58 0.52
CA SER A 208 -18.07 5.94 -0.27
C SER A 208 -18.59 4.67 0.42
N HIS A 209 -19.89 4.68 0.75
CA HIS A 209 -20.65 3.63 1.43
C HIS A 209 -21.05 2.48 0.49
#